data_AF-A0A3A5VA68-F1
#
_entry.id   AF-A0A3A5VA68-F1
#
_cell.length_a   1.000
_cell.length_b   1.000
_cell.length_c   1.000
_cell.angle_alpha   90.00
_cell.angle_beta   90.00
_cell.angle_gamma   90.00
#
_symmetry.space_group_name_H-M   'P 1'
#
loop_
_entity.id
_entity.type
_entity.pdbx_description
1 polymer ?
#
loop_
_entity_poly.entity_id
_entity_poly.type
_entity_poly.pdbx_seq_one_letter_code
_entity_poly.pdbx_strand_id
1 'polypeptide(L)'
;MLHDIIHDLEPSERFQYAQLLAHLASADSSISRVEMAFYEQRLGATLLSPERKQQLRDKMHESLNLDSHLKKMEPRTIKLALRDICLMTMVDRDIDDSEREILNKVATAAGLSKQYVDRLLQWVVKGFHWMQEGYDVLDI
;
A
#
# COMPACT_ATOMS: atom_id res chain seq x y z
N MET A 1 -10.33 -2.15 -10.32
CA MET A 1 -10.36 -2.71 -8.95
C MET A 1 -11.81 -2.87 -8.54
N LEU A 2 -12.15 -4.00 -7.91
CA LEU A 2 -13.46 -4.18 -7.28
C LEU A 2 -13.71 -3.04 -6.28
N HIS A 3 -14.98 -2.80 -5.96
CA HIS A 3 -15.38 -1.75 -5.04
C HIS A 3 -14.54 -1.83 -3.75
N ASP A 4 -13.91 -0.71 -3.38
CA ASP A 4 -12.98 -0.60 -2.26
C ASP A 4 -13.46 0.48 -1.29
N ILE A 5 -13.08 0.40 -0.01
CA ILE A 5 -13.63 1.21 1.08
C ILE A 5 -12.70 2.37 1.49
N ILE A 6 -11.66 2.66 0.71
CA ILE A 6 -10.73 3.79 0.97
C ILE A 6 -11.49 5.13 1.00
N HIS A 7 -12.51 5.25 0.16
CA HIS A 7 -13.36 6.44 0.07
C HIS A 7 -14.28 6.64 1.29
N ASP A 8 -14.39 5.66 2.20
CA ASP A 8 -15.14 5.79 3.46
C ASP A 8 -14.32 6.48 4.56
N LEU A 9 -12.99 6.57 4.40
CA LEU A 9 -12.11 7.22 5.37
C LEU A 9 -12.30 8.74 5.35
N GLU A 10 -11.94 9.44 6.42
CA GLU A 10 -11.93 10.90 6.41
C GLU A 10 -10.85 11.46 5.46
N PRO A 11 -11.02 12.64 4.85
CA PRO A 11 -10.04 13.20 3.90
C PRO A 11 -8.62 13.35 4.48
N SER A 12 -8.48 13.57 5.79
CA SER A 12 -7.19 13.59 6.48
C SER A 12 -6.56 12.19 6.57
N GLU A 13 -7.35 11.17 6.85
CA GLU A 13 -6.91 9.77 6.90
C GLU A 13 -6.49 9.26 5.53
N ARG A 14 -7.24 9.61 4.48
CA ARG A 14 -6.88 9.27 3.08
C ARG A 14 -5.53 9.85 2.69
N PHE A 15 -5.22 11.05 3.19
CA PHE A 15 -3.93 11.69 2.98
C PHE A 15 -2.82 10.95 3.73
N GLN A 16 -3.03 10.61 5.01
CA GLN A 16 -2.05 9.83 5.79
C GLN A 16 -1.82 8.42 5.22
N TYR A 17 -2.88 7.77 4.72
CA TYR A 17 -2.83 6.51 3.98
C TYR A 17 -1.91 6.63 2.77
N ALA A 18 -2.10 7.67 1.95
CA ALA A 18 -1.28 7.87 0.74
C ALA A 18 0.18 8.20 1.09
N GLN A 19 0.42 8.95 2.16
CA GLN A 19 1.78 9.20 2.65
C GLN A 19 2.49 7.91 3.08
N LEU A 20 1.77 7.01 3.75
CA LEU A 20 2.33 5.72 4.18
C LEU A 20 2.64 4.82 2.98
N LEU A 21 1.76 4.78 1.96
CA LEU A 21 2.05 4.07 0.71
C LEU A 21 3.28 4.66 -0.01
N ALA A 22 3.36 5.98 -0.12
CA ALA A 22 4.46 6.67 -0.78
C ALA A 22 5.81 6.36 -0.12
N HIS A 23 5.87 6.41 1.20
CA HIS A 23 7.08 6.11 1.97
C HIS A 23 7.58 4.68 1.76
N LEU A 24 6.66 3.72 1.59
CA LEU A 24 7.01 2.32 1.43
C LEU A 24 7.35 1.97 -0.01
N ALA A 25 6.75 2.65 -0.98
CA ALA A 25 7.21 2.59 -2.37
C ALA A 25 8.65 3.12 -2.48
N SER A 26 9.00 4.19 -1.73
CA SER A 26 10.34 4.78 -1.75
C SER A 26 11.33 4.17 -0.74
N ALA A 27 10.96 3.09 -0.04
CA ALA A 27 11.84 2.41 0.90
C ALA A 27 13.06 1.80 0.19
N ASP A 28 12.83 1.26 -1.01
CA ASP A 28 13.90 0.90 -1.92
C ASP A 28 14.35 2.14 -2.67
N SER A 29 15.67 2.32 -2.74
CA SER A 29 16.31 3.50 -3.36
C SER A 29 15.90 3.78 -4.81
N SER A 30 15.12 2.89 -5.43
CA SER A 30 14.48 3.06 -6.73
C SER A 30 13.05 2.52 -6.73
N ILE A 31 12.06 3.37 -7.02
CA ILE A 31 10.67 2.96 -7.27
C ILE A 31 10.58 2.41 -8.71
N SER A 32 10.12 1.18 -8.86
CA SER A 32 9.87 0.58 -10.17
C SER A 32 8.67 1.22 -10.87
N ARG A 33 8.59 1.05 -12.20
CA ARG A 33 7.44 1.55 -12.98
C ARG A 33 6.11 0.94 -12.52
N VAL A 34 6.14 -0.32 -12.08
CA VAL A 34 4.93 -1.05 -11.69
C VAL A 34 4.44 -0.58 -10.31
N GLU A 35 5.35 -0.38 -9.36
CA GLU A 35 5.02 0.19 -8.05
C GLU A 35 4.49 1.62 -8.19
N MET A 36 5.10 2.43 -9.05
CA MET A 36 4.59 3.77 -9.34
C MET A 36 3.19 3.72 -9.96
N ALA A 37 2.94 2.82 -10.92
CA ALA A 37 1.61 2.66 -11.50
C ALA A 37 0.57 2.22 -10.46
N PHE A 38 0.94 1.33 -9.53
CA PHE A 38 0.10 0.92 -8.42
C PHE A 38 -0.18 2.08 -7.47
N TYR A 39 0.85 2.81 -7.05
CA TYR A 39 0.72 4.00 -6.20
C TYR A 39 -0.24 5.01 -6.81
N GLU A 40 -0.09 5.30 -8.11
CA GLU A 40 -0.97 6.21 -8.83
C GLU A 40 -2.43 5.74 -8.89
N GLN A 41 -2.64 4.44 -9.12
CA GLN A 41 -3.97 3.85 -9.08
C GLN A 41 -4.62 4.05 -7.71
N ARG A 42 -3.87 3.83 -6.62
CA ARG A 42 -4.35 4.02 -5.25
C ARG A 42 -4.57 5.47 -4.91
N LEU A 43 -3.69 6.36 -5.35
CA LEU A 43 -3.85 7.80 -5.21
C LEU A 43 -5.12 8.29 -5.90
N GLY A 44 -5.45 7.73 -7.07
CA GLY A 44 -6.72 7.98 -7.76
C GLY A 44 -7.96 7.65 -6.90
N ALA A 45 -7.94 6.50 -6.22
CA ALA A 45 -9.04 6.00 -5.39
C ALA A 45 -9.27 6.80 -4.10
N THR A 46 -8.32 7.63 -3.66
CA THR A 46 -8.45 8.44 -2.44
C THR A 46 -9.44 9.61 -2.57
N LEU A 47 -9.79 10.00 -3.81
CA LEU A 47 -10.62 11.19 -4.09
C LEU A 47 -10.08 12.49 -3.47
N LEU A 48 -8.77 12.57 -3.21
CA LEU A 48 -8.10 13.80 -2.77
C LEU A 48 -8.13 14.87 -3.88
N SER A 49 -8.07 16.14 -3.48
CA SER A 49 -7.97 17.26 -4.42
C SER A 49 -6.67 17.18 -5.24
N PRO A 50 -6.64 17.75 -6.46
CA PRO A 50 -5.44 17.76 -7.30
C PRO A 50 -4.21 18.31 -6.59
N GLU A 51 -4.37 19.36 -5.78
CA GLU A 51 -3.28 20.01 -5.04
C GLU A 51 -2.69 19.07 -3.98
N ARG A 52 -3.54 18.33 -3.26
CA ARG A 52 -3.08 17.32 -2.29
C ARG A 52 -2.38 16.15 -2.97
N LYS A 53 -2.87 15.72 -4.14
CA LYS A 53 -2.20 14.68 -4.93
C LYS A 53 -0.83 15.14 -5.42
N GLN A 54 -0.72 16.38 -5.88
CA GLN A 54 0.57 16.95 -6.28
C GLN A 54 1.53 17.00 -5.10
N GLN A 55 1.07 17.47 -3.94
CA GLN A 55 1.88 17.48 -2.72
C GLN A 55 2.42 16.09 -2.35
N LEU A 56 1.62 15.04 -2.53
CA LEU A 56 2.04 13.66 -2.25
C LEU A 56 3.10 13.15 -3.24
N ARG A 57 3.03 13.57 -4.51
CA ARG A 57 4.06 13.25 -5.52
C ARG A 57 5.37 13.96 -5.20
N ASP A 58 5.29 15.25 -4.87
CA ASP A 58 6.46 16.08 -4.57
C ASP A 58 7.22 15.54 -3.34
N LYS A 59 6.47 15.01 -2.35
CA LYS A 59 7.01 14.48 -1.10
C LYS A 59 7.32 12.99 -1.13
N MET A 60 7.17 12.31 -2.27
CA MET A 60 7.32 10.86 -2.37
C MET A 60 8.75 10.39 -2.03
N HIS A 61 9.75 11.23 -2.33
CA HIS A 61 11.16 10.96 -2.02
C HIS A 61 11.59 11.48 -0.64
N GLU A 62 10.71 12.14 0.11
CA GLU A 62 11.02 12.61 1.46
C GLU A 62 10.95 11.43 2.45
N SER A 63 11.99 11.27 3.27
CA SER A 63 12.01 10.25 4.31
C SER A 63 10.98 10.58 5.39
N LEU A 64 9.96 9.73 5.53
CA LEU A 64 8.98 9.80 6.60
C LEU A 64 9.50 9.11 7.85
N ASN A 65 9.32 9.70 9.03
CA ASN A 65 9.54 8.97 10.29
C ASN A 65 8.33 8.05 10.55
N LEU A 66 8.49 6.78 10.16
CA LEU A 66 7.44 5.75 10.19
C LEU A 66 6.77 5.63 11.57
N ASP A 67 7.54 5.51 12.64
CA ASP A 67 7.01 5.34 14.00
C ASP A 67 6.14 6.52 14.45
N SER A 68 6.59 7.75 14.15
CA SER A 68 5.85 8.96 14.50
C SER A 68 4.56 9.12 13.68
N HIS A 69 4.59 8.66 12.42
CA HIS A 69 3.46 8.72 11.52
C HIS A 69 2.38 7.71 11.91
N LEU A 70 2.79 6.46 12.13
CA LEU A 70 1.88 5.37 12.53
C LEU A 70 1.17 5.69 13.86
N LYS A 71 1.82 6.34 14.82
CA LYS A 71 1.20 6.76 16.08
C LYS A 71 0.06 7.79 15.93
N LYS A 72 0.03 8.54 14.81
CA LYS A 72 -0.99 9.57 14.53
C LYS A 72 -2.12 9.08 13.64
N MET A 73 -2.00 7.86 13.12
CA MET A 73 -2.97 7.26 12.20
C MET A 73 -3.98 6.41 12.96
N GLU A 74 -5.22 6.43 12.49
CA GLU A 74 -6.24 5.52 12.99
C GLU A 74 -5.92 4.07 12.61
N PRO A 75 -6.12 3.08 13.52
CA PRO A 75 -5.82 1.68 13.25
C PRO A 75 -6.50 1.13 11.99
N ARG A 76 -7.72 1.61 11.66
CA ARG A 76 -8.44 1.23 10.44
C ARG A 76 -7.67 1.65 9.18
N THR A 77 -7.16 2.88 9.18
CA THR A 77 -6.40 3.47 8.08
C THR A 77 -5.06 2.74 7.89
N ILE A 78 -4.37 2.38 8.97
CA ILE A 78 -3.14 1.58 8.92
C ILE A 78 -3.41 0.19 8.33
N LYS A 79 -4.53 -0.46 8.68
CA LYS A 79 -4.89 -1.79 8.13
C LYS A 79 -5.13 -1.75 6.62
N LEU A 80 -5.80 -0.71 6.13
CA LEU A 80 -6.02 -0.53 4.69
C LEU A 80 -4.72 -0.24 3.95
N ALA A 81 -3.87 0.60 4.52
CA ALA A 81 -2.53 0.83 3.99
C ALA A 81 -1.74 -0.49 3.93
N LEU A 82 -1.70 -1.26 5.02
CA LEU A 82 -0.97 -2.55 5.09
C LEU A 82 -1.38 -3.50 3.97
N ARG A 83 -2.69 -3.64 3.73
CA ARG A 83 -3.22 -4.46 2.62
C ARG A 83 -2.67 -4.00 1.27
N ASP A 84 -2.65 -2.70 1.03
CA ASP A 84 -2.27 -2.15 -0.28
C ASP A 84 -0.76 -2.11 -0.47
N ILE A 85 0.02 -1.96 0.61
CA ILE A 85 1.47 -2.15 0.59
C ILE A 85 1.78 -3.61 0.24
N CYS A 86 1.11 -4.59 0.87
CA CYS A 86 1.33 -6.01 0.54
C CYS A 86 1.05 -6.30 -0.94
N LEU A 87 0.05 -5.65 -1.55
CA LEU A 87 -0.23 -5.77 -2.98
C LEU A 87 0.88 -5.17 -3.85
N MET A 88 1.46 -4.06 -3.40
CA MET A 88 2.54 -3.35 -4.11
C MET A 88 3.85 -4.14 -4.03
N THR A 89 4.24 -4.62 -2.85
CA THR A 89 5.50 -5.36 -2.62
C THR A 89 5.53 -6.71 -3.36
N MET A 90 4.39 -7.39 -3.47
CA MET A 90 4.33 -8.70 -4.13
C MET A 90 4.33 -8.65 -5.66
N VAL A 91 4.49 -7.48 -6.27
CA VAL A 91 4.54 -7.32 -7.74
C VAL A 91 5.63 -8.19 -8.36
N ASP A 92 6.83 -8.18 -7.77
CA ASP A 92 7.98 -8.96 -8.26
C ASP A 92 8.04 -10.38 -7.67
N ARG A 93 7.00 -10.77 -6.92
CA ARG A 93 6.79 -12.09 -6.29
C ARG A 93 7.85 -12.51 -5.26
N ASP A 94 8.74 -11.61 -4.86
CA ASP A 94 9.69 -11.81 -3.79
C ASP A 94 9.55 -10.67 -2.77
N ILE A 95 9.83 -10.97 -1.50
CA ILE A 95 9.86 -9.98 -0.42
C ILE A 95 11.11 -10.25 0.38
N ASP A 96 11.97 -9.25 0.50
CA ASP A 96 13.17 -9.37 1.30
C ASP A 96 12.90 -9.23 2.81
N ASP A 97 13.88 -9.62 3.62
CA ASP A 97 13.75 -9.56 5.08
C ASP A 97 13.50 -8.14 5.61
N SER A 98 14.02 -7.12 4.93
CA SER A 98 13.90 -5.71 5.32
C SER A 98 12.50 -5.16 5.06
N GLU A 99 11.92 -5.44 3.89
CA GLU A 99 10.54 -5.10 3.54
C GLU A 99 9.58 -5.81 4.49
N ARG A 100 9.86 -7.09 4.77
CA ARG A 100 9.07 -7.89 5.68
C ARG A 100 9.12 -7.37 7.11
N GLU A 101 10.26 -6.88 7.59
CA GLU A 101 10.34 -6.20 8.88
C GLU A 101 9.44 -4.96 8.93
N ILE A 102 9.42 -4.17 7.86
CA ILE A 102 8.60 -2.97 7.78
C ILE A 102 7.10 -3.31 7.79
N LEU A 103 6.67 -4.31 7.00
CA LEU A 103 5.29 -4.79 7.01
C LEU A 103 4.86 -5.25 8.41
N ASN A 104 5.74 -5.95 9.12
CA ASN A 104 5.48 -6.38 10.50
C ASN A 104 5.38 -5.20 11.48
N LYS A 105 6.17 -4.14 11.31
CA LYS A 105 6.06 -2.91 12.11
C LYS A 105 4.71 -2.22 11.89
N VAL A 106 4.30 -2.07 10.62
CA VAL A 106 3.00 -1.49 10.25
C VAL A 106 1.84 -2.34 10.81
N ALA A 107 1.92 -3.67 10.70
CA ALA A 107 0.92 -4.58 11.28
C ALA A 107 0.81 -4.43 12.81
N THR A 108 1.95 -4.36 13.49
CA THR A 108 1.99 -4.18 14.95
C THR A 108 1.35 -2.84 15.37
N ALA A 109 1.61 -1.76 14.63
CA ALA A 109 0.99 -0.46 14.88
C ALA A 109 -0.54 -0.47 14.68
N ALA A 110 -1.04 -1.34 13.80
CA ALA A 110 -2.48 -1.58 13.59
C ALA A 110 -3.11 -2.53 14.64
N GLY A 111 -2.33 -3.03 15.61
CA GLY A 111 -2.77 -4.03 16.59
C GLY A 111 -2.93 -5.43 16.01
N LEU A 112 -2.22 -5.74 14.91
CA LEU A 112 -2.21 -7.06 14.28
C LEU A 112 -0.91 -7.80 14.61
N SER A 113 -0.99 -9.12 14.75
CA SER A 113 0.20 -9.97 14.87
C SER A 113 0.83 -10.24 13.50
N LYS A 114 2.11 -10.63 13.50
CA LYS A 114 2.90 -10.91 12.27
C LYS A 114 2.22 -11.92 11.32
N GLN A 115 1.46 -12.88 11.86
CA GLN A 115 0.70 -13.85 11.06
C GLN A 115 -0.31 -13.21 10.08
N TYR A 116 -0.78 -11.99 10.37
CA TYR A 116 -1.69 -11.29 9.45
C TYR A 116 -0.96 -10.80 8.20
N VAL A 117 0.33 -10.48 8.29
CA VAL A 117 1.16 -10.16 7.13
C VAL A 117 1.23 -11.40 6.22
N ASP A 118 1.54 -12.58 6.77
CA ASP A 118 1.54 -13.83 6.00
C ASP A 118 0.22 -14.11 5.30
N ARG A 119 -0.88 -13.92 6.03
CA ARG A 119 -2.22 -14.12 5.46
C ARG A 119 -2.53 -13.13 4.35
N LEU A 120 -2.10 -11.88 4.48
CA LEU A 120 -2.25 -10.86 3.44
C LEU A 120 -1.42 -11.20 2.21
N LEU A 121 -0.15 -11.58 2.38
CA LEU A 121 0.71 -11.98 1.26
C LEU A 121 0.17 -13.20 0.51
N GLN A 122 -0.29 -14.22 1.24
CA GLN A 122 -0.97 -15.37 0.64
C GLN A 122 -2.26 -14.97 -0.08
N TRP A 123 -3.01 -14.00 0.45
CA TRP A 123 -4.20 -13.45 -0.21
C TRP A 123 -3.83 -12.72 -1.50
N VAL A 124 -2.73 -11.96 -1.52
CA VAL A 124 -2.24 -11.28 -2.73
C VAL A 124 -1.87 -12.29 -3.82
N VAL A 125 -1.14 -13.37 -3.49
CA VAL A 125 -0.81 -14.44 -4.46
C VAL A 125 -2.07 -15.02 -5.10
N LYS A 126 -3.10 -15.30 -4.30
CA LYS A 126 -4.39 -15.79 -4.81
C LYS A 126 -5.06 -14.75 -5.73
N GLY A 127 -4.96 -13.47 -5.40
CA GLY A 127 -5.48 -12.38 -6.22
C GLY A 127 -4.80 -12.30 -7.59
N PHE A 128 -3.48 -12.49 -7.64
CA PHE A 128 -2.74 -12.55 -8.91
C PHE A 128 -3.14 -13.75 -9.76
N HIS A 129 -3.32 -14.94 -9.16
CA HIS A 129 -3.79 -16.12 -9.90
C HIS A 129 -5.19 -15.90 -10.48
N TRP A 130 -6.12 -15.38 -9.68
CA TRP A 130 -7.47 -15.07 -10.15
C TRP A 130 -7.48 -14.04 -11.29
N MET A 131 -6.57 -13.04 -11.25
CA MET A 131 -6.43 -12.08 -12.34
C MET A 131 -5.85 -12.72 -13.60
N GLN A 132 -4.86 -13.61 -13.46
CA GLN A 132 -4.27 -14.37 -14.56
C GLN A 132 -5.31 -15.27 -15.24
N GLU A 133 -6.17 -15.95 -14.48
CA GLU A 133 -7.28 -16.74 -15.04
C GLU A 133 -8.17 -15.90 -15.96
N GLY A 134 -8.36 -14.62 -15.66
CA GLY A 134 -9.10 -13.69 -16.54
C GLY A 134 -8.41 -13.42 -17.87
N TYR A 135 -7.08 -13.38 -17.90
CA TYR A 135 -6.29 -13.28 -19.13
C TYR A 135 -6.31 -14.59 -19.91
N ASP A 136 -6.19 -15.72 -19.21
CA ASP A 136 -6.25 -17.06 -19.82
C ASP A 136 -7.59 -17.29 -20.53
N VAL A 137 -8.71 -16.83 -19.95
CA VAL A 137 -10.05 -16.91 -20.59
C VAL A 137 -10.12 -16.12 -21.90
N LEU A 138 -9.31 -15.08 -22.05
CA LEU A 138 -9.24 -14.24 -23.24
C LEU A 138 -8.10 -14.66 -24.20
N ASP A 139 -7.37 -15.73 -23.88
CA ASP A 139 -6.18 -16.20 -24.60
C ASP A 139 -5.10 -15.10 -24.78
N ILE A 140 -4.86 -14.26 -23.75
CA ILE A 140 -3.83 -13.20 -23.75
C ILE A 140 -2.76 -13.36 -22.68
#